data_AF-A0A1C6FBS2-F1
#
_entry.id   AF-A0A1C6FBS2-F1
#
_cell.length_a   1.000
_cell.length_b   1.000
_cell.length_c   1.000
_cell.angle_alpha   90.00
_cell.angle_beta   90.00
_cell.angle_gamma   90.00
#
_symmetry.space_group_name_H-M   'P 1'
#
loop_
_entity.id
_entity.type
_entity.pdbx_description
1 polymer ?
#
loop_
_entity_poly.entity_id
_entity_poly.type
_entity_poly.pdbx_seq_one_letter_code
_entity_poly.pdbx_strand_id
1 'polypeptide(L)'
;MKCMLCGCSEFKIDITKREARCSGCNSTYSLDELLSINSSNGMHNNEFVIESGTLKKYLGVKTSISIPEGVTKIGESCFKDMYMLEEVKLPNTIKVIGIAAFEGCESLKTINLPYGLREIGYVAFENCKSLETLSIPDSVTEITAYFLSTITTPFLGCSSLREVRLPDRFDYRVLYGTKVYEKYAEREKREKERMQEQLERERIRKGLCPKCGEEEPLFRRKCKRCGYKFS
;
A
#
# COMPACT_ATOMS: atom_id res chain seq x y z
N MET A 1 23.57 -8.06 16.86
CA MET A 1 22.18 -7.57 16.93
C MET A 1 22.16 -6.27 17.75
N LYS A 2 21.59 -5.18 17.24
CA LYS A 2 21.40 -3.92 17.97
C LYS A 2 19.94 -3.49 17.90
N CYS A 3 19.41 -3.01 19.02
CA CYS A 3 18.03 -2.62 19.22
C CYS A 3 17.73 -1.31 18.50
N MET A 4 16.73 -1.30 17.61
CA MET A 4 16.42 -0.16 16.75
C MET A 4 15.89 1.06 17.51
N LEU A 5 15.42 0.85 18.74
CA LEU A 5 14.83 1.89 19.58
C LEU A 5 15.80 2.49 20.60
N CYS A 6 16.86 1.77 21.02
CA CYS A 6 17.78 2.28 22.04
C CYS A 6 19.26 1.96 21.81
N GLY A 7 19.61 1.32 20.69
CA GLY A 7 20.99 0.97 20.33
C GLY A 7 21.63 -0.14 21.18
N CYS A 8 20.92 -0.68 22.18
CA CYS A 8 21.39 -1.76 23.05
C CYS A 8 21.68 -3.03 22.24
N SER A 9 22.76 -3.74 22.57
CA SER A 9 23.17 -4.96 21.87
C SER A 9 22.67 -6.24 22.55
N GLU A 10 22.00 -6.11 23.70
CA GLU A 10 21.51 -7.23 24.50
C GLU A 10 20.02 -7.48 24.24
N PHE A 11 19.68 -8.73 23.97
CA PHE A 11 18.31 -9.18 23.73
C PHE A 11 18.04 -10.49 24.49
N LYS A 12 16.83 -10.61 25.02
CA LYS A 12 16.27 -11.87 25.54
C LYS A 12 15.44 -12.52 24.46
N ILE A 13 15.83 -13.71 24.02
CA ILE A 13 15.17 -14.42 22.92
C ILE A 13 14.18 -15.45 23.52
N ASP A 14 12.93 -15.40 23.09
CA ASP A 14 11.90 -16.40 23.39
C ASP A 14 11.64 -17.25 22.13
N ILE A 15 12.32 -18.39 22.05
CA ILE A 15 12.20 -19.33 20.94
C ILE A 15 10.82 -20.00 20.86
N THR A 16 10.05 -20.06 21.95
CA THR A 16 8.71 -20.67 21.94
C THR A 16 7.68 -19.75 21.31
N LYS A 17 7.92 -18.43 21.37
CA LYS A 17 7.06 -17.40 20.79
C LYS A 17 7.59 -16.81 19.49
N ARG A 18 8.78 -17.23 19.05
CA ARG A 18 9.52 -16.63 17.92
C ARG A 18 9.69 -15.11 18.07
N GLU A 19 10.06 -14.66 19.26
CA GLU A 19 10.25 -13.25 19.55
C GLU A 19 11.61 -12.98 20.23
N ALA A 20 12.10 -11.76 20.12
CA ALA A 20 13.22 -11.26 20.91
C ALA A 20 12.87 -9.93 21.55
N ARG A 21 13.20 -9.78 22.84
CA ARG A 21 12.97 -8.57 23.60
C ARG A 21 14.29 -7.86 23.88
N CYS A 22 14.38 -6.60 23.51
CA CYS A 22 15.54 -5.75 23.76
C CYS A 22 15.71 -5.45 25.25
N SER A 23 16.89 -5.71 25.82
CA SER A 23 17.14 -5.53 27.26
C SER A 23 17.17 -4.06 27.69
N GLY A 24 17.43 -3.12 26.76
CA GLY A 24 17.51 -1.69 27.05
C GLY A 24 16.17 -0.95 27.04
N CYS A 25 15.29 -1.23 26.06
CA CYS A 25 14.00 -0.53 25.91
C CYS A 25 12.78 -1.46 26.03
N ASN A 26 12.98 -2.75 26.32
CA ASN A 26 11.93 -3.76 26.47
C ASN A 26 11.03 -4.02 25.24
N SER A 27 11.38 -3.48 24.08
CA SER A 27 10.63 -3.70 22.85
C SER A 27 10.81 -5.13 22.32
N THR A 28 9.72 -5.70 21.81
CA THR A 28 9.66 -7.06 21.28
C THR A 28 9.71 -7.02 19.75
N TYR A 29 10.53 -7.89 19.16
CA TYR A 29 10.73 -8.04 17.72
C TYR A 29 10.44 -9.49 17.33
N SER A 30 9.91 -9.73 16.13
CA SER A 30 9.78 -11.11 15.64
C SER A 30 11.16 -11.67 15.28
N LEU A 31 11.39 -12.96 15.56
CA LEU A 31 12.62 -13.65 15.15
C LEU A 31 12.77 -13.68 13.61
N ASP A 32 11.67 -13.61 12.85
CA ASP A 32 11.69 -13.51 11.39
C ASP A 32 12.20 -12.13 10.90
N GLU A 33 11.99 -11.06 11.67
CA GLU A 33 12.54 -9.71 11.39
C GLU A 33 14.03 -9.60 11.75
N LEU A 34 14.49 -10.41 12.70
CA LEU A 34 15.87 -10.40 13.17
C LEU A 34 16.83 -11.23 12.31
N LEU A 35 16.33 -12.28 11.65
CA LEU A 35 17.11 -13.07 10.69
C LEU A 35 17.52 -12.26 9.45
N SER A 36 16.83 -11.15 9.16
CA SER A 36 17.20 -10.19 8.11
C SER A 36 18.40 -9.30 8.49
N ILE A 37 18.78 -9.24 9.77
CA ILE A 37 19.79 -8.30 10.31
C ILE A 37 21.19 -8.93 10.37
N ASN A 38 21.32 -10.27 10.37
CA ASN A 38 22.60 -10.95 10.63
C ASN A 38 23.52 -11.17 9.41
N SER A 39 23.25 -10.57 8.24
CA SER A 39 24.15 -10.64 7.07
C SER A 39 25.15 -9.48 6.92
N SER A 40 25.38 -8.67 7.96
CA SER A 40 26.40 -7.61 7.90
C SER A 40 27.79 -8.12 8.32
N ASN A 41 28.40 -8.96 7.48
CA ASN A 41 29.85 -9.05 7.33
C ASN A 41 30.16 -9.10 5.84
N GLY A 42 30.34 -7.93 5.22
CA GLY A 42 30.99 -7.72 3.93
C GLY A 42 30.40 -8.43 2.70
N MET A 43 29.25 -7.99 2.19
CA MET A 43 28.88 -8.11 0.76
C MET A 43 27.98 -6.92 0.42
N HIS A 44 28.07 -6.38 -0.81
CA HIS A 44 27.17 -5.33 -1.31
C HIS A 44 25.71 -5.83 -1.30
N ASN A 45 25.01 -5.65 -0.17
CA ASN A 45 23.57 -5.89 -0.07
C ASN A 45 22.87 -4.73 -0.79
N ASN A 46 22.46 -4.98 -2.03
CA ASN A 46 21.68 -4.01 -2.79
C ASN A 46 20.28 -3.95 -2.17
N GLU A 47 20.10 -3.01 -1.24
CA GLU A 47 18.83 -2.70 -0.56
C GLU A 47 17.70 -2.31 -1.53
N PHE A 48 18.03 -2.07 -2.80
CA PHE A 48 17.12 -1.77 -3.90
C PHE A 48 16.93 -2.99 -4.81
N VAL A 49 15.68 -3.46 -4.93
CA VAL A 49 15.29 -4.49 -5.89
C VAL A 49 14.84 -3.80 -7.17
N ILE A 50 15.73 -3.75 -8.16
CA ILE A 50 15.48 -3.09 -9.46
C ILE A 50 15.37 -4.14 -10.55
N GLU A 51 14.31 -4.06 -11.34
CA GLU A 51 14.04 -4.93 -12.49
C GLU A 51 13.64 -4.09 -13.68
N SER A 52 14.40 -4.19 -14.79
CA SER A 52 14.12 -3.48 -16.05
C SER A 52 13.85 -1.98 -15.87
N GLY A 53 14.71 -1.31 -15.08
CA GLY A 53 14.58 0.13 -14.78
C GLY A 53 13.47 0.50 -13.79
N THR A 54 12.75 -0.48 -13.26
CA THR A 54 11.72 -0.28 -12.23
C THR A 54 12.25 -0.67 -10.86
N LEU A 55 12.20 0.25 -9.89
CA LEU A 55 12.43 -0.08 -8.49
C LEU A 55 11.17 -0.78 -7.94
N LYS A 56 11.24 -2.09 -7.77
CA LYS A 56 10.12 -2.93 -7.36
C LYS A 56 9.91 -2.91 -5.84
N LYS A 57 11.01 -2.88 -5.09
CA LYS A 57 10.98 -2.94 -3.63
C LYS A 57 12.23 -2.34 -3.03
N TYR A 58 12.09 -1.70 -1.87
CA TYR A 58 13.19 -1.35 -1.00
C TYR A 58 13.20 -2.26 0.24
N LEU A 59 14.37 -2.79 0.59
CA LEU A 59 14.57 -3.72 1.69
C LEU A 59 15.36 -3.10 2.85
N GLY A 60 15.76 -1.84 2.72
CA GLY A 60 16.49 -1.13 3.76
C GLY A 60 15.56 -0.49 4.80
N VAL A 61 16.18 0.05 5.85
CA VAL A 61 15.50 0.67 7.00
C VAL A 61 15.97 2.11 7.25
N LYS A 62 16.56 2.74 6.23
CA LYS A 62 17.10 4.11 6.34
C LYS A 62 15.96 5.13 6.38
N THR A 63 16.20 6.22 7.11
CA THR A 63 15.28 7.37 7.19
C THR A 63 15.47 8.35 6.03
N SER A 64 16.64 8.37 5.38
CA SER A 64 16.90 9.13 4.16
C SER A 64 17.48 8.19 3.11
N ILE A 65 16.85 8.17 1.93
CA ILE A 65 17.24 7.31 0.81
C ILE A 65 17.54 8.13 -0.43
N SER A 66 18.53 7.67 -1.19
CA SER A 66 18.81 8.18 -2.54
C SER A 66 18.61 7.06 -3.52
N ILE A 67 17.62 7.21 -4.41
CA ILE A 67 17.30 6.19 -5.40
C ILE A 67 18.42 6.16 -6.45
N PRO A 68 18.95 4.97 -6.82
CA PRO A 68 20.03 4.87 -7.80
C PRO A 68 19.69 5.49 -9.15
N GLU A 69 20.70 6.09 -9.79
CA GLU A 69 20.59 6.59 -11.16
C GLU A 69 20.21 5.46 -12.14
N GLY A 70 19.49 5.82 -13.21
CA GLY A 70 19.01 4.87 -14.21
C GLY A 70 17.69 4.17 -13.85
N VAL A 71 17.17 4.34 -12.63
CA VAL A 71 15.79 3.98 -12.32
C VAL A 71 14.84 4.93 -13.03
N THR A 72 13.91 4.39 -13.82
CA THR A 72 12.93 5.15 -14.59
C THR A 72 11.53 5.07 -13.99
N LYS A 73 11.25 4.11 -13.12
CA LYS A 73 9.94 3.91 -12.50
C LYS A 73 10.06 3.48 -11.04
N ILE A 74 9.24 4.07 -10.17
CA ILE A 74 8.98 3.54 -8.84
C ILE A 74 7.80 2.58 -8.93
N GLY A 75 7.98 1.35 -8.47
CA GLY A 75 6.98 0.30 -8.49
C GLY A 75 5.80 0.58 -7.57
N GLU A 76 4.74 -0.19 -7.79
CA GLU A 76 3.56 -0.21 -6.92
C GLU A 76 3.96 -0.60 -5.49
N SER A 77 3.45 0.13 -4.49
CA SER A 77 3.70 -0.10 -3.06
C SER A 77 5.18 -0.21 -2.65
N CYS A 78 6.11 0.36 -3.43
CA CYS A 78 7.55 0.14 -3.26
C CYS A 78 8.08 0.56 -1.87
N PHE A 79 7.55 1.65 -1.31
CA PHE A 79 7.89 2.21 0.00
C PHE A 79 6.68 2.24 0.94
N LYS A 80 5.65 1.42 0.67
CA LYS A 80 4.45 1.39 1.48
C LYS A 80 4.76 1.09 2.95
N ASP A 81 4.10 1.81 3.86
CA ASP A 81 4.18 1.68 5.32
C ASP A 81 5.59 1.88 5.90
N MET A 82 6.45 2.61 5.19
CA MET A 82 7.77 2.98 5.70
C MET A 82 7.69 4.17 6.66
N TYR A 83 7.19 3.91 7.87
CA TYR A 83 6.89 4.93 8.88
C TYR A 83 8.07 5.82 9.28
N MET A 84 9.31 5.33 9.16
CA MET A 84 10.52 6.05 9.54
C MET A 84 11.16 6.82 8.37
N LEU A 85 10.64 6.70 7.15
CA LEU A 85 11.20 7.34 5.98
C LEU A 85 10.88 8.84 6.00
N GLU A 86 11.90 9.67 6.13
CA GLU A 86 11.78 11.14 6.24
C GLU A 86 12.09 11.87 4.93
N GLU A 87 13.00 11.33 4.12
CA GLU A 87 13.50 11.96 2.90
C GLU A 87 13.75 10.94 1.80
N VAL A 88 13.33 11.28 0.58
CA VAL A 88 13.58 10.47 -0.63
C VAL A 88 14.14 11.37 -1.72
N LYS A 89 15.38 11.08 -2.16
CA LYS A 89 16.01 11.75 -3.30
C LYS A 89 15.76 10.93 -4.56
N LEU A 90 14.98 11.49 -5.48
CA LEU A 90 14.65 10.88 -6.76
C LEU A 90 15.62 11.36 -7.85
N PRO A 91 16.16 10.46 -8.70
CA PRO A 91 16.93 10.86 -9.86
C PRO A 91 16.01 11.46 -10.93
N ASN A 92 16.58 12.31 -11.78
CA ASN A 92 15.85 12.97 -12.88
C ASN A 92 15.35 12.00 -13.96
N THR A 93 15.82 10.75 -13.93
CA THR A 93 15.41 9.67 -14.84
C THR A 93 14.01 9.13 -14.54
N ILE A 94 13.46 9.35 -13.34
CA ILE A 94 12.12 8.86 -12.98
C ILE A 94 11.05 9.51 -13.87
N LYS A 95 10.24 8.66 -14.49
CA LYS A 95 9.09 9.02 -15.35
C LYS A 95 7.76 8.65 -14.72
N VAL A 96 7.73 7.65 -13.84
CA VAL A 96 6.49 7.11 -13.26
C VAL A 96 6.67 6.82 -11.77
N ILE A 97 5.72 7.27 -10.95
CA ILE A 97 5.52 6.83 -9.56
C ILE A 97 4.29 5.93 -9.52
N GLY A 98 4.46 4.68 -9.08
CA GLY A 98 3.40 3.67 -9.09
C GLY A 98 2.27 3.93 -8.07
N ILE A 99 1.22 3.11 -8.18
CA ILE A 99 0.09 3.08 -7.24
C ILE A 99 0.61 2.80 -5.82
N ALA A 100 0.13 3.54 -4.82
CA ALA A 100 0.49 3.38 -3.41
C ALA A 100 2.01 3.42 -3.12
N ALA A 101 2.83 4.00 -4.01
CA ALA A 101 4.30 3.88 -3.93
C ALA A 101 4.90 4.34 -2.59
N PHE A 102 4.31 5.35 -1.95
CA PHE A 102 4.68 5.90 -0.64
C PHE A 102 3.48 5.94 0.33
N GLU A 103 2.48 5.08 0.13
CA GLU A 103 1.32 5.01 1.04
C GLU A 103 1.80 4.72 2.47
N GLY A 104 1.33 5.46 3.46
CA GLY A 104 1.67 5.25 4.87
C GLY A 104 3.09 5.68 5.29
N CYS A 105 3.83 6.42 4.45
CA CYS A 105 5.10 7.04 4.85
C CYS A 105 4.87 8.23 5.80
N GLU A 106 4.46 7.97 7.03
CA GLU A 106 3.97 9.01 7.96
C GLU A 106 5.02 10.07 8.31
N SER A 107 6.31 9.73 8.32
CA SER A 107 7.41 10.66 8.64
C SER A 107 7.98 11.39 7.41
N LEU A 108 7.50 11.13 6.19
CA LEU A 108 8.05 11.72 4.97
C LEU A 108 7.74 13.21 4.94
N LYS A 109 8.77 14.05 5.09
CA LYS A 109 8.60 15.51 5.20
C LYS A 109 8.61 16.22 3.87
N THR A 110 9.50 15.78 2.99
CA THR A 110 9.74 16.39 1.68
C THR A 110 10.06 15.33 0.65
N ILE A 111 9.56 15.53 -0.57
CA ILE A 111 9.96 14.76 -1.75
C ILE A 111 9.99 15.70 -2.94
N ASN A 112 11.13 15.75 -3.62
CA ASN A 112 11.29 16.55 -4.83
C ASN A 112 10.97 15.69 -6.05
N LEU A 113 9.85 16.00 -6.70
CA LEU A 113 9.43 15.32 -7.92
C LEU A 113 10.28 15.80 -9.11
N PRO A 114 10.87 14.89 -9.90
CA PRO A 114 11.75 15.28 -10.99
C PRO A 114 10.99 15.88 -12.17
N TYR A 115 11.59 16.84 -12.86
CA TYR A 115 11.03 17.51 -14.06
C TYR A 115 10.72 16.55 -15.23
N GLY A 116 11.17 15.30 -15.17
CA GLY A 116 10.86 14.28 -16.17
C GLY A 116 9.59 13.47 -15.86
N LEU A 117 8.98 13.66 -14.69
CA LEU A 117 7.88 12.84 -14.19
C LEU A 117 6.63 13.05 -15.05
N ARG A 118 6.02 11.96 -15.48
CA ARG A 118 4.85 11.96 -16.37
C ARG A 118 3.59 11.46 -15.68
N GLU A 119 3.74 10.45 -14.81
CA GLU A 119 2.62 9.73 -14.19
C GLU A 119 2.82 9.62 -12.68
N ILE A 120 1.78 9.98 -11.93
CA ILE A 120 1.65 9.68 -10.49
C ILE A 120 0.47 8.73 -10.30
N GLY A 121 0.76 7.59 -9.68
CA GLY A 121 -0.19 6.54 -9.38
C GLY A 121 -1.23 6.95 -8.34
N TYR A 122 -2.36 6.24 -8.37
CA TYR A 122 -3.38 6.34 -7.35
C TYR A 122 -2.83 6.12 -5.94
N VAL A 123 -3.30 6.93 -4.99
CA VAL A 123 -2.91 6.90 -3.56
C VAL A 123 -1.39 6.87 -3.33
N ALA A 124 -0.59 7.35 -4.29
CA ALA A 124 0.87 7.24 -4.24
C ALA A 124 1.50 7.86 -2.97
N PHE A 125 0.86 8.84 -2.35
CA PHE A 125 1.30 9.51 -1.13
C PHE A 125 0.22 9.50 -0.04
N GLU A 126 -0.73 8.57 -0.11
CA GLU A 126 -1.80 8.49 0.90
C GLU A 126 -1.19 8.29 2.31
N ASN A 127 -1.76 8.96 3.31
CA ASN A 127 -1.32 8.94 4.71
C ASN A 127 0.15 9.36 4.94
N CYS A 128 0.76 10.16 4.04
CA CYS A 128 2.03 10.85 4.30
C CYS A 128 1.82 12.05 5.23
N LYS A 129 1.53 11.78 6.51
CA LYS A 129 1.08 12.78 7.49
C LYS A 129 2.03 13.95 7.69
N SER A 130 3.34 13.73 7.59
CA SER A 130 4.37 14.77 7.78
C SER A 130 4.75 15.52 6.50
N LEU A 131 4.17 15.18 5.34
CA LEU A 131 4.53 15.80 4.07
C LEU A 131 4.02 17.24 4.03
N GLU A 132 4.91 18.23 4.09
CA GLU A 132 4.53 19.63 4.27
C GLU A 132 4.27 20.37 2.95
N THR A 133 5.13 20.10 1.97
CA THR A 133 5.10 20.76 0.66
C THR A 133 5.34 19.75 -0.44
N LEU A 134 4.58 19.87 -1.53
CA LEU A 134 4.81 19.12 -2.74
C LEU A 134 4.63 20.01 -3.97
N SER A 135 5.65 20.06 -4.81
CA SER A 135 5.58 20.74 -6.11
C SER A 135 5.42 19.70 -7.20
N ILE A 136 4.31 19.74 -7.93
CA ILE A 136 4.06 18.86 -9.08
C ILE A 136 4.69 19.54 -10.31
N PRO A 137 5.65 18.90 -11.00
CA PRO A 137 6.32 19.51 -12.16
C PRO A 137 5.38 19.70 -13.36
N ASP A 138 5.66 20.70 -14.20
CA ASP A 138 4.93 20.97 -15.46
C ASP A 138 4.94 19.81 -16.46
N SER A 139 5.87 18.89 -16.31
CA SER A 139 5.97 17.69 -17.13
C SER A 139 4.92 16.63 -16.82
N VAL A 140 4.26 16.71 -15.65
CA VAL A 140 3.28 15.71 -15.23
C VAL A 140 2.03 15.89 -16.06
N THR A 141 1.85 14.99 -17.02
CA THR A 141 0.69 14.98 -17.91
C THR A 141 -0.45 14.12 -17.37
N GLU A 142 -0.19 13.23 -16.41
CA GLU A 142 -1.16 12.28 -15.88
C GLU A 142 -1.06 12.13 -14.35
N ILE A 143 -2.18 12.37 -13.65
CA ILE A 143 -2.39 11.95 -12.25
C ILE A 143 -3.57 11.00 -12.24
N THR A 144 -3.36 9.76 -11.84
CA THR A 144 -4.44 8.77 -11.78
C THR A 144 -5.18 8.86 -10.45
N ALA A 145 -6.39 9.42 -10.48
CA ALA A 145 -7.34 9.36 -9.36
C ALA A 145 -8.41 8.31 -9.68
N TYR A 146 -8.54 7.24 -8.87
CA TYR A 146 -9.71 6.38 -8.99
C TYR A 146 -10.90 7.11 -8.38
N PHE A 147 -11.79 7.58 -9.25
CA PHE A 147 -13.00 8.27 -8.84
C PHE A 147 -14.10 7.24 -8.53
N LEU A 148 -14.15 6.79 -7.28
CA LEU A 148 -15.40 6.40 -6.62
C LEU A 148 -15.66 7.23 -5.37
N SER A 149 -15.15 8.46 -5.32
CA SER A 149 -15.58 9.53 -4.42
C SER A 149 -14.73 10.76 -4.69
N THR A 150 -15.29 11.95 -4.52
CA THR A 150 -14.64 13.27 -4.57
C THR A 150 -13.52 13.47 -3.52
N ILE A 151 -13.02 12.39 -2.90
CA ILE A 151 -12.19 12.37 -1.69
C ILE A 151 -10.84 11.67 -1.93
N THR A 152 -10.71 10.79 -2.93
CA THR A 152 -9.51 9.94 -3.08
C THR A 152 -8.48 10.53 -4.05
N THR A 153 -7.77 11.54 -3.56
CA THR A 153 -6.58 12.10 -4.23
C THR A 153 -5.32 11.31 -3.82
N PRO A 154 -4.22 11.33 -4.61
CA PRO A 154 -2.95 10.73 -4.20
C PRO A 154 -2.38 11.26 -2.87
N PHE A 155 -2.98 12.31 -2.30
CA PHE A 155 -2.58 12.99 -1.06
C PHE A 155 -3.62 12.82 0.06
N LEU A 156 -4.53 11.85 -0.05
CA LEU A 156 -5.51 11.59 1.00
C LEU A 156 -4.79 11.33 2.34
N GLY A 157 -5.22 11.97 3.42
CA GLY A 157 -4.61 11.79 4.74
C GLY A 157 -3.28 12.51 4.98
N CYS A 158 -2.78 13.31 4.03
CA CYS A 158 -1.61 14.19 4.25
C CYS A 158 -1.99 15.38 5.14
N SER A 159 -2.05 15.18 6.45
CA SER A 159 -2.54 16.16 7.42
C SER A 159 -1.69 17.42 7.56
N SER A 160 -0.38 17.35 7.27
CA SER A 160 0.53 18.51 7.35
C SER A 160 0.75 19.21 6.02
N LEU A 161 0.12 18.76 4.93
CA LEU A 161 0.32 19.34 3.60
C LEU A 161 -0.33 20.72 3.53
N ARG A 162 0.51 21.76 3.47
CA ARG A 162 0.06 23.17 3.49
C ARG A 162 -0.12 23.76 2.10
N GLU A 163 0.66 23.29 1.14
CA GLU A 163 0.67 23.81 -0.23
C GLU A 163 0.97 22.68 -1.23
N VAL A 164 0.14 22.59 -2.27
CA VAL A 164 0.42 21.79 -3.47
C VAL A 164 0.50 22.75 -4.66
N ARG A 165 1.67 22.83 -5.28
CA ARG A 165 1.84 23.62 -6.50
C ARG A 165 1.50 22.75 -7.70
N LEU A 166 0.43 23.14 -8.41
CA LEU A 166 0.01 22.52 -9.66
C LEU A 166 0.65 23.25 -10.84
N PRO A 167 0.97 22.54 -11.92
CA PRO A 167 1.48 23.14 -13.14
C PRO A 167 0.40 23.82 -13.98
N ASP A 168 0.85 24.77 -14.81
CA ASP A 168 -0.01 25.71 -15.54
C ASP A 168 -0.90 25.05 -16.62
N ARG A 169 -0.59 23.83 -17.05
CA ARG A 169 -1.32 23.08 -18.09
C ARG A 169 -1.69 21.67 -17.62
N PHE A 170 -2.55 21.58 -16.61
CA PHE A 170 -3.15 20.31 -16.20
C PHE A 170 -4.33 19.95 -17.12
N ASP A 171 -4.12 19.02 -18.05
CA ASP A 171 -5.25 18.37 -18.73
C ASP A 171 -5.78 17.27 -17.80
N TYR A 172 -6.89 17.54 -17.09
CA TYR A 172 -7.70 16.52 -16.43
C TYR A 172 -8.32 15.62 -17.51
N ARG A 173 -7.51 14.83 -18.20
CA ARG A 173 -8.01 13.65 -18.88
C ARG A 173 -8.21 12.62 -17.79
N VAL A 174 -9.43 12.56 -17.28
CA VAL A 174 -9.92 11.36 -16.60
C VAL A 174 -9.78 10.23 -17.59
N LEU A 175 -8.68 9.52 -17.46
CA LEU A 175 -8.48 8.24 -18.09
C LEU A 175 -9.46 7.29 -17.41
N TYR A 176 -10.71 7.31 -17.86
CA TYR A 176 -11.50 6.10 -18.01
C TYR A 176 -10.74 5.20 -19.01
N GLY A 177 -9.61 4.65 -18.55
CA GLY A 177 -8.81 3.67 -19.27
C GLY A 177 -9.53 2.33 -19.15
N THR A 178 -10.46 2.10 -20.07
CA THR A 178 -11.44 1.01 -20.11
C THR A 178 -10.87 -0.38 -19.81
N LYS A 179 -9.62 -0.70 -20.16
CA LYS A 179 -9.07 -2.06 -19.97
C LYS A 179 -8.64 -2.40 -18.53
N VAL A 180 -8.15 -1.42 -17.78
CA VAL A 180 -7.71 -1.64 -16.39
C VAL A 180 -8.92 -1.63 -15.48
N TYR A 181 -9.83 -0.66 -15.69
CA TYR A 181 -11.09 -0.58 -14.97
C TYR A 181 -11.96 -1.82 -15.17
N GLU A 182 -12.09 -2.35 -16.39
CA GLU A 182 -12.81 -3.62 -16.64
C GLU A 182 -12.22 -4.77 -15.81
N LYS A 183 -10.89 -4.92 -15.77
CA LYS A 183 -10.24 -6.00 -15.02
C LYS A 183 -10.40 -5.86 -13.50
N TYR A 184 -10.33 -4.64 -12.95
CA TYR A 184 -10.53 -4.39 -11.53
C TYR A 184 -12.02 -4.49 -11.13
N ALA A 185 -12.94 -3.94 -11.93
CA ALA A 185 -14.38 -4.06 -11.73
C ALA A 185 -14.84 -5.53 -11.81
N GLU A 186 -14.27 -6.33 -12.73
CA GLU A 186 -14.48 -7.77 -12.76
C GLU A 186 -13.96 -8.48 -11.51
N ARG A 187 -12.79 -8.09 -11.01
CA ARG A 187 -12.22 -8.69 -9.78
C ARG A 187 -13.09 -8.41 -8.57
N GLU A 188 -13.53 -7.16 -8.40
CA GLU A 188 -14.41 -6.76 -7.29
C GLU A 188 -15.79 -7.42 -7.41
N LYS A 189 -16.35 -7.51 -8.62
CA LYS A 189 -17.59 -8.25 -8.89
C LYS A 189 -17.47 -9.72 -8.51
N ARG A 190 -16.37 -10.39 -8.90
CA ARG A 190 -16.08 -11.80 -8.54
C ARG A 190 -15.86 -11.98 -7.04
N GLU A 191 -15.31 -11.00 -6.32
CA GLU A 191 -15.14 -11.05 -4.86
C GLU A 191 -16.48 -10.88 -4.13
N LYS A 192 -17.33 -9.94 -4.57
CA LYS A 192 -18.69 -9.77 -4.04
C LYS A 192 -19.58 -10.98 -4.29
N GLU A 193 -19.53 -11.56 -5.49
CA GLU A 193 -20.27 -12.78 -5.83
C GLU A 193 -19.83 -13.97 -4.95
N ARG A 194 -18.52 -14.17 -4.75
CA ARG A 194 -17.99 -15.21 -3.84
C ARG A 194 -18.42 -15.01 -2.39
N MET A 195 -18.41 -13.77 -1.90
CA MET A 195 -18.83 -13.44 -0.55
C MET A 195 -20.34 -13.66 -0.36
N GLN A 196 -21.15 -13.31 -1.36
CA GLN A 196 -22.59 -13.52 -1.33
C GLN A 196 -22.95 -15.01 -1.39
N GLU A 197 -22.23 -15.80 -2.17
CA GLU A 197 -22.38 -17.25 -2.22
C GLU A 197 -22.00 -17.92 -0.89
N GLN A 198 -20.90 -17.48 -0.25
CA GLN A 198 -20.51 -17.95 1.08
C GLN A 198 -21.56 -17.62 2.14
N LEU A 199 -22.09 -16.39 2.13
CA LEU A 199 -23.15 -15.95 3.04
C LEU A 199 -24.44 -16.75 2.83
N GLU A 200 -24.83 -17.02 1.59
CA GLU A 200 -26.01 -17.83 1.26
C GLU A 200 -25.84 -19.27 1.75
N ARG A 201 -24.66 -19.89 1.55
CA ARG A 201 -24.34 -21.22 2.08
C ARG A 201 -24.38 -21.27 3.60
N GLU A 202 -23.88 -20.24 4.28
CA GLU A 202 -23.90 -20.15 5.74
C GLU A 202 -25.34 -19.98 6.28
N ARG A 203 -26.16 -19.16 5.62
CA ARG A 203 -27.58 -19.00 5.97
C ARG A 203 -28.34 -20.32 5.81
N ILE A 204 -28.13 -21.05 4.72
CA ILE A 204 -28.73 -22.37 4.52
C ILE A 204 -28.26 -23.36 5.60
N ARG A 205 -26.96 -23.37 5.94
CA ARG A 205 -26.40 -24.22 7.00
C ARG A 205 -27.01 -23.93 8.38
N LYS A 206 -27.36 -22.66 8.65
CA LYS A 206 -28.06 -22.21 9.87
C LYS A 206 -29.58 -22.39 9.80
N GLY A 207 -30.11 -23.00 8.74
CA GLY A 207 -31.55 -23.19 8.56
C GLY A 207 -32.31 -21.90 8.25
N LEU A 208 -31.65 -20.87 7.70
CA LEU A 208 -32.26 -19.58 7.38
C LEU A 208 -32.52 -19.46 5.88
N CYS A 209 -33.69 -18.96 5.49
CA CYS A 209 -33.99 -18.64 4.10
C CYS A 209 -33.06 -17.52 3.60
N PRO A 210 -32.31 -17.72 2.50
CA PRO A 210 -31.37 -16.71 2.01
C PRO A 210 -32.06 -15.46 1.44
N LYS A 211 -33.34 -15.57 1.05
CA LYS A 211 -34.13 -14.45 0.49
C LYS A 211 -34.80 -13.57 1.56
N CYS A 212 -35.32 -14.15 2.65
CA CYS A 212 -36.08 -13.39 3.65
C CYS A 212 -35.61 -13.56 5.09
N GLY A 213 -34.61 -14.41 5.36
CA GLY A 213 -34.03 -14.62 6.69
C GLY A 213 -34.92 -15.40 7.67
N GLU A 214 -36.00 -16.02 7.20
CA GLU A 214 -36.88 -16.84 8.04
C GLU A 214 -36.20 -18.16 8.42
N GLU A 215 -36.32 -18.61 9.68
CA GLU A 215 -35.92 -19.96 10.07
C GLU A 215 -36.82 -21.00 9.41
N GLU A 216 -36.22 -21.92 8.66
CA GLU A 216 -36.88 -22.99 7.93
C GLU A 216 -36.27 -24.33 8.36
N PRO A 217 -37.09 -25.35 8.67
CA PRO A 217 -36.59 -26.68 8.97
C PRO A 217 -35.89 -27.28 7.75
N LEU A 218 -34.70 -27.87 7.96
CA LEU A 218 -33.68 -28.30 6.96
C LEU A 218 -34.17 -29.19 5.78
N PHE A 219 -35.42 -29.64 5.77
CA PHE A 219 -35.99 -30.58 4.80
C PHE A 219 -37.08 -29.98 3.89
N ARG A 220 -37.38 -28.67 3.98
CA ARG A 220 -38.37 -28.03 3.11
C ARG A 220 -37.78 -27.60 1.77
N ARG A 221 -38.45 -27.99 0.68
CA ARG A 221 -38.09 -27.59 -0.70
C ARG A 221 -38.43 -26.13 -1.04
N LYS A 222 -39.23 -25.43 -0.20
CA LYS A 222 -39.64 -24.04 -0.40
C LYS A 222 -39.81 -23.30 0.93
N CYS A 223 -39.37 -22.03 0.97
CA CYS A 223 -39.62 -21.11 2.08
C CYS A 223 -41.09 -20.71 2.12
N LYS A 224 -41.71 -20.76 3.30
CA LYS A 224 -43.12 -20.43 3.50
C LYS A 224 -43.42 -18.95 3.31
N ARG A 225 -42.49 -18.08 3.69
CA ARG A 225 -42.71 -16.62 3.73
C ARG A 225 -42.55 -15.96 2.37
N CYS A 226 -41.51 -16.32 1.62
CA CYS A 226 -41.18 -15.66 0.35
C CYS A 226 -41.20 -16.57 -0.87
N GLY A 227 -41.55 -17.85 -0.69
CA GLY A 227 -41.66 -18.85 -1.77
C GLY A 227 -40.33 -19.28 -2.40
N TYR A 228 -39.18 -18.87 -1.84
CA TYR A 228 -37.84 -19.23 -2.33
C TYR A 228 -37.68 -20.76 -2.36
N LYS A 229 -37.25 -21.32 -3.50
CA LYS A 229 -37.01 -22.76 -3.64
C LYS A 229 -35.60 -23.08 -3.16
N PHE A 230 -35.48 -23.93 -2.15
CA PHE A 230 -34.19 -24.47 -1.74
C PHE A 230 -33.83 -25.56 -2.75
N SER A 231 -32.83 -25.29 -3.60
CA SER A 231 -32.30 -26.22 -4.61
C SER A 231 -31.26 -27.15 -4.00
#